data_AF-A0A8S1KM14-F1
#
_entry.id   AF-A0A8S1KM14-F1
#
_cell.length_a   1.000
_cell.length_b   1.000
_cell.length_c   1.000
_cell.angle_alpha   90.00
_cell.angle_beta   90.00
_cell.angle_gamma   90.00
#
_symmetry.space_group_name_H-M   'P 1'
#
loop_
_entity.id
_entity.type
_entity.pdbx_description
1 polymer ?
#
loop_
_entity_poly.entity_id
_entity_poly.type
_entity_poly.pdbx_seq_one_letter_code
_entity_poly.pdbx_strand_id
1 'polypeptide(L)'
;MNFEPSYDFMYYESGIYHSVAEHDWSTQDRPEWEKVDHSVLCYGWGEENGVKFWLLQNSWGSQWGENGNFRMKRGVDESAIESMAEAADPVIYSRSNSEFIELNKESNLRRK
;
A
#
# COMPACT_ATOMS: atom_id res chain seq x y z
N MET A 1 2.18 0.43 -3.15
CA MET A 1 3.16 0.91 -2.15
C MET A 1 4.08 -0.23 -1.83
N ASN A 2 5.29 0.06 -1.36
CA ASN A 2 6.32 -0.93 -1.06
C ASN A 2 6.85 -0.66 0.35
N PHE A 3 7.23 -1.70 1.09
CA PHE A 3 7.83 -1.56 2.42
C PHE A 3 8.83 -2.69 2.69
N GLU A 4 9.64 -2.54 3.74
CA GLU A 4 10.54 -3.57 4.26
C GLU A 4 9.86 -4.33 5.41
N PRO A 5 9.33 -5.54 5.17
CA PRO A 5 8.70 -6.31 6.23
C PRO A 5 9.73 -6.78 7.25
N SER A 6 9.44 -6.53 8.52
CA SER A 6 10.17 -7.11 9.64
C SER A 6 9.68 -8.53 9.94
N TYR A 7 10.43 -9.32 10.71
CA TYR A 7 10.06 -10.71 11.00
C TYR A 7 8.71 -10.83 11.74
N ASP A 8 8.41 -9.87 12.62
CA ASP A 8 7.16 -9.76 13.35
C ASP A 8 5.94 -9.50 12.44
N PHE A 9 6.13 -8.89 11.26
CA PHE A 9 5.05 -8.72 10.28
C PHE A 9 4.44 -10.05 9.85
N MET A 10 5.23 -11.13 9.81
CA MET A 10 4.75 -12.47 9.43
C MET A 10 3.66 -12.99 10.37
N TYR A 11 3.63 -12.49 11.62
CA TYR A 11 2.69 -12.88 12.67
C TYR A 11 1.57 -11.88 12.89
N TYR A 12 1.45 -10.85 12.05
CA TYR A 12 0.35 -9.89 12.13
C TYR A 12 -1.01 -10.60 12.03
N GLU A 13 -1.87 -10.34 13.02
CA GLU A 13 -3.25 -10.86 13.07
C GLU A 13 -4.27 -9.72 12.95
N SER A 14 -4.09 -8.62 13.68
CA SER A 14 -4.99 -7.46 13.64
C SER A 14 -4.36 -6.21 14.27
N GLY A 15 -5.01 -5.06 14.09
CA GLY A 15 -4.63 -3.78 14.70
C GLY A 15 -3.84 -2.88 13.75
N ILE A 16 -3.22 -1.82 14.28
CA ILE A 16 -2.35 -0.94 13.49
C ILE A 16 -0.92 -1.42 13.68
N TYR A 17 -0.38 -2.06 12.64
CA TYR A 17 0.97 -2.59 12.63
C TYR A 17 2.01 -1.47 12.81
N HIS A 18 2.99 -1.77 13.66
CA HIS A 18 4.23 -1.05 13.88
C HIS A 18 5.28 -2.12 14.21
N SER A 19 6.44 -2.05 13.55
CA SER A 19 7.50 -3.03 13.75
C SER A 19 8.11 -2.91 15.14
N VAL A 20 8.39 -4.04 15.79
CA VAL A 20 9.21 -4.06 17.01
C VAL A 20 10.72 -4.19 16.71
N ALA A 21 11.10 -4.37 15.45
CA ALA A 21 12.48 -4.51 15.03
C ALA A 21 13.12 -3.15 14.75
N GLU A 22 14.24 -2.85 15.43
CA GLU A 22 15.08 -1.71 15.07
C GLU A 22 15.66 -1.92 13.65
N HIS A 23 15.30 -1.06 12.70
CA HIS A 23 15.89 -1.07 11.38
C HIS A 23 17.19 -0.28 11.42
N ASP A 24 18.33 -0.96 11.32
CA ASP A 24 19.69 -0.39 11.37
C ASP A 24 19.90 0.77 10.36
N TRP A 25 19.23 0.70 9.20
CA TRP A 25 19.30 1.74 8.17
C TRP A 25 18.41 2.97 8.43
N SER A 26 17.51 2.91 9.42
CA SER A 26 16.69 4.07 9.86
C SER A 26 17.47 5.08 10.71
N THR A 27 18.75 4.81 11.01
CA THR A 27 19.63 5.68 11.81
C THR A 27 20.10 6.93 11.07
N GLN A 28 19.77 7.08 9.79
CA GLN A 28 19.97 8.32 9.02
C GLN A 28 18.66 9.09 8.91
N ASP A 29 18.69 10.39 9.22
CA ASP A 29 17.59 11.32 8.93
C ASP A 29 17.32 11.33 7.41
N ARG A 30 16.33 10.54 6.97
CA ARG A 30 15.87 10.41 5.58
C ARG A 30 16.99 10.12 4.57
N PRO A 31 17.44 8.85 4.45
CA PRO A 31 18.45 8.50 3.46
C PRO A 31 17.92 8.76 2.04
N GLU A 32 18.85 9.00 1.09
CA GLU A 32 18.50 9.16 -0.34
C GLU A 32 17.81 7.91 -0.92
N TRP A 33 18.00 6.75 -0.27
CA TRP A 33 17.43 5.46 -0.64
C TRP A 33 16.95 4.72 0.60
N GLU A 34 15.73 4.21 0.53
CA GLU A 34 15.14 3.35 1.56
C GLU A 34 14.92 1.96 1.01
N LYS A 35 15.26 0.94 1.80
CA LYS A 35 15.11 -0.45 1.40
C LYS A 35 13.63 -0.84 1.47
N VAL A 36 13.16 -1.55 0.45
CA VAL A 36 11.83 -2.20 0.42
C VAL A 36 11.96 -3.59 -0.22
N ASP A 37 11.14 -4.54 0.22
CA ASP A 37 11.17 -5.94 -0.28
C ASP A 37 9.76 -6.53 -0.50
N HIS A 38 8.69 -5.82 -0.09
CA HIS A 38 7.32 -6.31 -0.28
C HIS A 38 6.37 -5.23 -0.82
N SER A 39 5.63 -5.58 -1.87
CA SER A 39 4.67 -4.70 -2.55
C SER A 39 3.23 -5.02 -2.13
N VAL A 40 2.46 -3.98 -1.80
CA VAL A 40 1.06 -4.09 -1.37
C VAL A 40 0.18 -3.02 -2.02
N LEU A 41 -1.12 -3.29 -2.07
CA LEU A 41 -2.11 -2.34 -2.58
C LEU A 41 -2.61 -1.45 -1.44
N CYS A 42 -2.43 -0.14 -1.57
CA CYS A 42 -3.08 0.84 -0.71
C CYS A 42 -4.42 1.24 -1.32
N TYR A 43 -5.50 1.09 -0.54
CA TYR A 43 -6.87 1.41 -1.01
C TYR A 43 -7.58 2.45 -0.13
N GLY A 44 -6.95 2.91 0.95
CA GLY A 44 -7.52 3.94 1.80
C GLY A 44 -6.64 4.29 3.00
N TRP A 45 -7.15 5.15 3.86
CA TRP A 45 -6.50 5.57 5.10
C TRP A 45 -7.55 5.90 6.16
N GLY A 46 -7.12 5.96 7.41
CA GLY A 46 -7.99 6.34 8.52
C GLY A 46 -7.20 6.87 9.71
N GLU A 47 -7.93 7.05 10.80
CA GLU A 47 -7.41 7.40 12.11
C GLU A 47 -8.27 6.73 13.18
N GLU A 48 -7.64 6.08 14.15
CA GLU A 48 -8.30 5.43 15.28
C GLU A 48 -7.55 5.80 16.56
N ASN A 49 -8.25 6.38 17.54
CA ASN A 49 -7.68 6.81 18.81
C ASN A 49 -6.44 7.73 18.67
N GLY A 50 -6.45 8.61 17.67
CA GLY A 50 -5.33 9.52 17.36
C GLY A 50 -4.17 8.88 16.59
N VAL A 51 -4.25 7.59 16.25
CA VAL A 51 -3.25 6.88 15.45
C VAL A 51 -3.73 6.81 14.00
N LYS A 52 -2.98 7.48 13.11
CA LYS A 52 -3.23 7.46 11.66
C LYS A 52 -2.72 6.16 11.05
N PHE A 53 -3.48 5.60 10.12
CA PHE A 53 -3.09 4.37 9.43
C PHE A 53 -3.43 4.38 7.93
N TRP A 54 -2.72 3.55 7.18
CA TRP A 54 -3.05 3.11 5.82
C TRP A 54 -3.92 1.85 5.87
N LEU A 55 -4.84 1.70 4.91
CA LEU A 55 -5.57 0.47 4.63
C LEU A 55 -4.88 -0.24 3.46
N LEU A 56 -4.30 -1.41 3.75
CA LEU A 56 -3.44 -2.13 2.82
C LEU A 56 -3.97 -3.54 2.59
N GLN A 57 -4.00 -3.96 1.33
CA GLN A 57 -4.34 -5.33 0.92
C GLN A 57 -3.06 -6.10 0.63
N ASN A 58 -2.90 -7.24 1.32
CA ASN A 58 -1.79 -8.16 1.12
C ASN A 58 -2.15 -9.25 0.08
N SER A 59 -1.17 -10.04 -0.32
CA SER A 59 -1.28 -11.08 -1.36
C SER A 59 -1.14 -12.51 -0.83
N TRP A 60 -1.22 -12.71 0.50
CA TRP A 60 -1.02 -14.00 1.16
C TRP A 60 -2.32 -14.77 1.48
N GLY A 61 -3.42 -14.40 0.81
CA GLY A 61 -4.72 -15.02 0.99
C GLY A 61 -5.51 -14.45 2.18
N SER A 62 -6.80 -14.78 2.22
CA SER A 62 -7.74 -14.20 3.18
C SER A 62 -7.60 -14.73 4.61
N GLN A 63 -6.81 -15.79 4.83
CA GLN A 63 -6.59 -16.36 6.16
C GLN A 63 -5.54 -15.60 6.98
N TRP A 64 -4.77 -14.72 6.34
CA TRP A 64 -3.74 -13.93 6.99
C TRP A 64 -4.27 -12.56 7.40
N GLY A 65 -3.89 -12.07 8.58
CA GLY A 65 -4.26 -10.74 9.07
C GLY A 65 -5.78 -10.51 9.11
N GLU A 66 -6.19 -9.30 8.73
CA GLU A 66 -7.59 -8.85 8.74
C GLU A 66 -8.29 -9.23 7.42
N ASN A 67 -8.55 -10.53 7.24
CA ASN A 67 -9.13 -11.09 6.02
C ASN A 67 -8.27 -10.85 4.76
N GLY A 68 -6.95 -11.00 4.87
CA GLY A 68 -5.97 -10.71 3.82
C GLY A 68 -5.53 -9.24 3.75
N ASN A 69 -6.04 -8.41 4.66
CA ASN A 69 -5.68 -7.00 4.76
C ASN A 69 -4.91 -6.72 6.04
N PHE A 70 -4.34 -5.52 6.11
CA PHE A 70 -3.70 -5.03 7.31
C PHE A 70 -3.76 -3.51 7.36
N ARG A 71 -3.51 -2.98 8.56
CA ARG A 71 -3.37 -1.54 8.79
C ARG A 71 -1.94 -1.27 9.22
N MET A 72 -1.34 -0.23 8.68
CA MET A 72 0.03 0.17 9.00
C MET A 72 0.06 1.64 9.39
N LYS A 73 0.89 1.99 10.37
CA LYS A 73 1.02 3.37 10.84
C LYS A 73 1.40 4.32 9.71
N ARG A 74 0.74 5.47 9.68
CA ARG A 74 0.86 6.47 8.60
C ARG A 74 1.41 7.79 9.11
N GLY A 75 2.19 8.47 8.26
CA GLY A 75 2.77 9.79 8.48
C GLY A 75 4.11 9.76 9.22
N VAL A 76 4.70 8.57 9.36
CA VAL A 76 5.99 8.33 10.01
C VAL A 76 6.90 7.45 9.16
N ASP A 77 6.51 7.18 7.92
CA ASP A 77 7.23 6.28 7.00
C ASP A 77 7.57 4.90 7.60
N GLU A 78 6.58 4.30 8.27
CA GLU A 78 6.73 3.00 8.93
C GLU A 78 7.24 1.95 7.92
N SER A 79 8.41 1.37 8.20
CA SER A 79 9.03 0.37 7.31
C SER A 79 9.20 0.84 5.85
N ALA A 80 9.41 2.15 5.60
CA ALA A 80 9.51 2.74 4.26
C ALA A 80 8.24 2.66 3.40
N ILE A 81 7.06 2.48 4.02
CA ILE A 81 5.79 2.35 3.29
C ILE A 81 5.42 3.60 2.46
N GLU A 82 5.96 4.78 2.81
CA GLU A 82 5.70 6.07 2.16
C GLU A 82 6.80 6.45 1.16
N SER A 83 7.90 5.71 1.09
CA SER A 83 9.08 6.00 0.27
C SER A 83 8.90 5.70 -1.22
N MET A 84 8.13 4.65 -1.56
CA MET A 84 8.00 4.14 -2.94
C MET A 84 6.54 3.83 -3.28
N ALA A 85 5.74 4.88 -3.49
CA ALA A 85 4.37 4.76 -3.98
C ALA A 85 4.34 4.76 -5.52
N GLU A 86 3.78 3.69 -6.09
CA GLU A 86 3.57 3.55 -7.54
C GLU A 86 2.08 3.66 -7.87
N ALA A 87 1.77 4.32 -8.99
CA ALA A 87 0.40 4.50 -9.48
C ALA A 87 0.35 4.38 -11.01
N ALA A 88 -0.77 3.86 -11.52
CA ALA A 88 -1.03 3.74 -12.94
C ALA A 88 -2.50 4.07 -13.24
N ASP A 89 -2.77 4.67 -14.40
CA ASP A 89 -4.12 4.93 -14.90
C ASP A 89 -4.47 3.88 -15.97
N PRO A 90 -5.34 2.89 -15.67
CA PRO A 90 -5.66 1.84 -16.61
C PRO A 90 -6.58 2.36 -17.73
N VAL A 91 -6.28 1.97 -18.98
CA VAL A 91 -7.21 2.18 -20.09
C VAL A 91 -8.18 1.00 -20.15
N ILE A 92 -9.46 1.28 -19.98
CA ILE A 92 -10.50 0.26 -19.89
C ILE A 92 -11.14 0.06 -21.26
N TYR A 93 -11.17 -1.17 -21.75
CA TYR A 93 -11.82 -1.54 -23.00
C TYR A 93 -12.95 -2.55 -22.76
N SER A 94 -14.06 -2.42 -23.49
CA SER A 94 -15.04 -3.49 -23.66
C SER A 94 -14.84 -4.20 -25.00
N ARG A 95 -15.24 -5.47 -25.08
CA ARG A 95 -15.18 -6.26 -26.31
C ARG A 95 -16.58 -6.59 -26.79
N SER A 96 -16.89 -6.25 -28.05
CA SER A 96 -18.13 -6.63 -28.72
C SER A 96 -17.83 -7.11 -30.13
N ASN A 97 -18.29 -8.31 -30.50
CA ASN A 97 -18.19 -8.88 -31.86
C ASN A 97 -16.85 -8.67 -32.59
N SER A 98 -15.73 -8.80 -31.86
CA SER A 98 -14.32 -8.64 -32.33
C SER A 98 -13.74 -7.23 -32.34
N GLU A 99 -14.48 -6.21 -31.88
CA GLU A 99 -13.97 -4.84 -31.71
C GLU A 99 -13.68 -4.53 -30.24
N PHE A 100 -12.65 -3.69 -30.01
CA PHE A 100 -12.35 -3.10 -28.70
C PHE A 100 -12.89 -1.68 -28.65
N ILE A 101 -13.71 -1.39 -27.64
CA ILE A 101 -14.29 -0.06 -27.41
C ILE A 101 -13.71 0.49 -26.12
N GLU A 102 -12.96 1.57 -26.20
CA GLU A 102 -12.39 2.27 -25.04
C GLU A 102 -13.52 2.95 -24.24
N LEU A 103 -13.65 2.60 -22.96
CA LEU A 103 -14.74 3.05 -22.09
C LEU A 103 -14.46 4.40 -21.39
N ASN A 104 -13.19 4.79 -21.24
CA ASN A 104 -12.78 5.99 -20.50
C ASN A 104 -12.51 7.21 -21.41
N LYS A 105 -12.89 7.16 -22.69
CA LYS A 105 -12.68 8.25 -23.66
C LYS A 105 -13.34 9.59 -23.27
N GLU A 106 -14.43 9.59 -22.49
CA GLU A 106 -15.17 10.81 -22.13
C GLU A 106 -14.77 11.45 -20.78
N SER A 107 -14.06 10.73 -19.90
CA SER A 107 -13.76 11.25 -18.55
C SER A 107 -12.63 12.28 -18.50
N ASN A 108 -11.82 12.39 -19.56
CA ASN A 108 -10.69 13.34 -19.64
C ASN A 108 -11.12 14.79 -19.94
N LEU A 109 -12.42 15.06 -20.15
CA LEU A 109 -12.95 16.41 -20.32
C LEU A 109 -13.38 17.09 -19.00
N ARG A 110 -13.38 16.38 -17.87
CA ARG A 110 -13.91 16.87 -16.58
C ARG A 110 -12.89 17.10 -15.45
N ARG A 111 -11.60 16.97 -15.73
CA ARG A 111 -10.53 17.35 -14.78
C ARG A 111 -9.83 18.61 -15.30
N LYS A 112 -10.34 19.77 -14.90
CA LYS A 112 -9.65 21.08 -14.91
C LYS A 112 -9.76 21.68 -13.52
#